data_AF-A0A9E7D3A8-F1
#
_entry.id   AF-A0A9E7D3A8-F1
#
_cell.length_a   1.000
_cell.length_b   1.000
_cell.length_c   1.000
_cell.angle_alpha   90.00
_cell.angle_beta   90.00
_cell.angle_gamma   90.00
#
_symmetry.space_group_name_H-M   'P 1'
#
loop_
_entity.id
_entity.type
_entity.pdbx_description
1 polymer ?
#
loop_
_entity_poly.entity_id
_entity_poly.type
_entity_poly.pdbx_seq_one_letter_code
_entity_poly.pdbx_strand_id
1 'polypeptide(L)'
;MDKTEITDWALANGWQIIAGAPSLTKPSRPQEAIVRLVLKATVVHLEVKKPAGQWQKFAGLAYSKIEADSEGGMPLGLGFENMPGFTMLMRENKDRQVFSSMR
;
A
#
# COMPACT_ATOMS: atom_id res chain seq x y z
N MET A 1 7.75 12.98 0.98
CA MET A 1 8.36 11.64 1.16
C MET A 1 8.94 11.17 -0.16
N ASP A 2 10.06 10.45 -0.18
CA ASP A 2 10.66 9.85 -1.38
C ASP A 2 10.29 8.37 -1.60
N LYS A 3 10.84 7.76 -2.65
CA LYS A 3 10.57 6.37 -3.02
C LYS A 3 10.93 5.38 -1.90
N THR A 4 12.05 5.58 -1.23
CA THR A 4 12.55 4.70 -0.18
C THR A 4 11.67 4.86 1.06
N GLU A 5 11.40 6.10 1.48
CA GLU A 5 10.54 6.40 2.62
C GLU A 5 9.13 5.79 2.47
N ILE A 6 8.54 5.88 1.28
CA ILE A 6 7.24 5.27 0.99
C ILE A 6 7.31 3.75 1.01
N THR A 7 8.41 3.16 0.53
CA THR A 7 8.59 1.71 0.52
C THR A 7 8.71 1.20 1.95
N ASP A 8 9.57 1.83 2.75
CA ASP A 8 9.81 1.46 4.14
C ASP A 8 8.54 1.62 4.98
N TRP A 9 7.82 2.74 4.80
CA TRP A 9 6.52 2.94 5.42
C TRP A 9 5.54 1.82 5.08
N ALA A 10 5.42 1.47 3.79
CA ALA A 10 4.48 0.43 3.36
C ALA A 10 4.83 -0.91 4.01
N LEU A 11 6.10 -1.32 3.97
CA LEU A 11 6.56 -2.58 4.57
C LEU A 11 6.37 -2.62 6.09
N ALA A 12 6.57 -1.49 6.77
CA ALA A 12 6.28 -1.38 8.19
C ALA A 12 4.77 -1.51 8.49
N ASN A 13 3.90 -1.16 7.55
CA ASN A 13 2.44 -1.09 7.73
C ASN A 13 1.67 -2.25 7.06
N GLY A 14 2.28 -3.43 6.98
CA GLY A 14 1.57 -4.64 6.54
C GLY A 14 1.61 -4.89 5.04
N TRP A 15 2.26 -4.03 4.25
CA TRP A 15 2.44 -4.28 2.83
C TRP A 15 3.59 -5.25 2.60
N GLN A 16 3.58 -5.91 1.44
CA GLN A 16 4.64 -6.82 1.00
C GLN A 16 5.00 -6.58 -0.46
N ILE A 17 6.23 -6.87 -0.86
CA ILE A 17 6.63 -6.72 -2.25
C ILE A 17 6.08 -7.88 -3.09
N ILE A 18 5.20 -7.57 -4.04
CA ILE A 18 4.70 -8.52 -5.04
C ILE A 18 4.93 -7.92 -6.42
N ALA A 19 5.59 -8.68 -7.30
CA ALA A 19 5.93 -8.24 -8.65
C ALA A 19 6.64 -6.87 -8.69
N GLY A 20 7.52 -6.60 -7.72
CA GLY A 20 8.31 -5.37 -7.63
C GLY A 20 7.58 -4.15 -7.05
N ALA A 21 6.36 -4.31 -6.53
CA ALA A 21 5.58 -3.22 -5.95
C ALA A 21 5.12 -3.55 -4.52
N PRO A 22 5.20 -2.60 -3.56
CA PRO A 22 4.51 -2.75 -2.28
C PRO A 22 3.02 -2.98 -2.54
N SER A 23 2.48 -4.06 -1.97
CA SER A 23 1.11 -4.50 -2.22
C SER A 23 0.41 -4.94 -0.94
N LEU A 24 -0.89 -4.69 -0.87
CA LEU A 24 -1.81 -5.34 0.06
C LEU A 24 -2.54 -6.48 -0.65
N THR A 25 -2.76 -7.55 0.09
CA THR A 25 -3.27 -8.81 -0.46
C THR A 25 -4.65 -9.13 0.05
N LYS A 26 -5.35 -9.97 -0.71
CA LYS A 26 -6.66 -10.47 -0.30
C LYS A 26 -6.54 -11.23 1.02
N PRO A 27 -7.42 -11.00 2.01
CA PRO A 27 -7.38 -11.74 3.27
C PRO A 27 -7.53 -13.25 3.07
N SER A 28 -8.37 -13.71 2.15
CA SER A 28 -8.49 -15.15 1.88
C SER A 28 -7.38 -15.73 1.00
N ARG A 29 -6.55 -14.90 0.35
CA ARG A 29 -5.50 -15.32 -0.59
C ARG A 29 -4.25 -14.43 -0.45
N PRO A 30 -3.33 -14.74 0.48
CA PRO A 30 -2.14 -13.91 0.79
C PRO A 30 -1.16 -13.67 -0.35
N GLN A 31 -1.29 -14.38 -1.47
CA GLN A 31 -0.44 -14.22 -2.65
C GLN A 31 -1.10 -13.35 -3.72
N GLU A 32 -2.38 -13.00 -3.55
CA GLU A 32 -3.14 -12.21 -4.52
C GLU A 32 -3.17 -10.74 -4.10
N ALA A 33 -2.31 -9.93 -4.72
CA ALA A 33 -2.33 -8.48 -4.57
C ALA A 33 -3.65 -7.88 -5.11
N ILE A 34 -4.28 -7.01 -4.31
CA ILE A 34 -5.51 -6.30 -4.66
C ILE A 34 -5.36 -4.78 -4.61
N VAL A 35 -4.35 -4.28 -3.89
CA VAL A 35 -3.92 -2.87 -3.89
C VAL A 35 -2.40 -2.85 -4.02
N ARG A 36 -1.85 -1.93 -4.80
CA ARG A 36 -0.40 -1.76 -4.96
C ARG A 36 0.02 -0.31 -5.09
N LEU A 37 1.24 -0.01 -4.65
CA LEU A 37 1.93 1.25 -4.91
C LEU A 37 2.88 1.07 -6.09
N VAL A 38 2.60 1.75 -7.20
CA VAL A 38 3.49 1.78 -8.36
C VAL A 38 4.42 2.98 -8.23
N LEU A 39 5.64 2.69 -7.81
CA LEU A 39 6.69 3.67 -7.54
C LEU A 39 7.46 4.00 -8.83
N LYS A 40 7.12 5.12 -9.47
CA LYS A 40 7.85 5.65 -10.63
C LYS A 40 8.98 6.59 -10.18
N ALA A 41 9.67 7.22 -11.13
CA ALA A 41 10.82 8.09 -10.86
C ALA A 41 10.47 9.29 -9.96
N THR A 42 9.36 9.98 -10.23
CA THR A 42 8.98 11.24 -9.53
C THR A 42 7.60 11.18 -8.88
N VAL A 43 6.85 10.12 -9.13
CA VAL A 43 5.45 9.97 -8.74
C VAL A 43 5.20 8.56 -8.24
N VAL A 44 4.32 8.42 -7.27
CA VAL A 44 3.74 7.13 -6.87
C VAL A 44 2.27 7.10 -7.25
N HIS A 45 1.82 5.95 -7.74
CA HIS A 45 0.42 5.69 -7.98
C HIS A 45 -0.12 4.65 -7.01
N LEU A 46 -1.32 4.90 -6.48
CA LEU A 46 -2.13 3.89 -5.83
C LEU A 46 -3.00 3.22 -6.89
N GLU A 47 -2.83 1.91 -7.06
CA GLU A 47 -3.62 1.12 -7.99
C GLU A 47 -4.41 0.03 -7.27
N VAL A 48 -5.64 -0.18 -7.72
CA VAL A 48 -6.55 -1.21 -7.19
C VAL A 48 -6.86 -2.21 -8.29
N LYS A 49 -6.89 -3.49 -7.95
CA LYS A 49 -7.26 -4.56 -8.87
C LYS A 49 -8.77 -4.69 -8.92
N LYS A 50 -9.35 -4.57 -10.12
CA LYS A 50 -10.77 -4.84 -10.37
C LYS A 50 -11.07 -6.34 -10.20
N PRO A 51 -12.35 -6.72 -9.99
CA PRO A 51 -12.75 -8.14 -9.99
C PRO A 51 -12.36 -8.90 -11.27
N ALA A 52 -12.35 -8.22 -12.42
CA ALA A 52 -11.89 -8.77 -13.71
C ALA A 52 -10.35 -8.90 -13.82
N GLY A 53 -9.61 -8.60 -12.75
CA GLY A 53 -8.16 -8.76 -12.66
C GLY A 53 -7.32 -7.59 -13.18
N GLN A 54 -7.93 -6.62 -13.85
CA GLN A 54 -7.26 -5.43 -14.38
C GLN A 54 -6.89 -4.45 -13.26
N TRP A 55 -5.69 -3.87 -13.32
CA TRP A 55 -5.28 -2.78 -12.45
C TRP A 55 -5.84 -1.45 -12.92
N GLN A 56 -6.37 -0.66 -11.99
CA GLN A 56 -6.83 0.69 -12.23
C GLN A 56 -6.10 1.66 -11.30
N LYS A 57 -5.57 2.75 -11.86
CA LYS A 57 -5.09 3.88 -11.05
C LYS A 57 -6.26 4.50 -10.29
N PHE A 58 -6.15 4.49 -8.97
CA PHE A 58 -7.10 5.13 -8.05
C PHE A 58 -6.66 6.56 -7.75
N ALA A 59 -5.38 6.73 -7.42
CA ALA A 59 -4.79 8.04 -7.11
C ALA A 59 -3.31 8.06 -7.53
N GLY A 60 -2.70 9.25 -7.52
CA GLY A 60 -1.26 9.35 -7.66
C GLY A 60 -0.77 10.76 -7.40
N LEU A 61 0.40 10.85 -6.78
CA LEU A 61 0.96 12.10 -6.28
C LEU A 61 2.48 12.11 -6.45
N ALA A 62 3.02 13.28 -6.76
CA ALA A 62 4.47 13.47 -6.81
C ALA A 62 5.06 13.30 -5.40
N TYR A 63 6.24 12.68 -5.30
CA TYR A 63 6.92 12.45 -4.01
C TYR A 63 7.06 13.72 -3.16
N SER A 64 7.40 14.84 -3.82
CA SER A 64 7.53 16.16 -3.19
C SER A 64 6.23 16.74 -2.62
N LYS A 65 5.08 16.13 -2.91
CA LYS A 65 3.77 16.54 -2.42
C LYS A 65 3.17 15.58 -1.39
N ILE A 66 3.85 14.46 -1.11
CA ILE A 66 3.39 13.51 -0.09
C ILE A 66 3.92 13.95 1.26
N GLU A 67 2.98 14.16 2.17
CA GLU A 67 3.25 14.52 3.56
C GLU A 67 3.22 13.26 4.43
N ALA A 68 4.27 13.06 5.21
CA ALA A 68 4.29 12.02 6.22
C ALA A 68 3.34 12.42 7.36
N ASP A 69 2.62 11.44 7.90
CA ASP A 69 1.85 11.66 9.12
C ASP A 69 2.80 11.81 10.32
N SER A 70 2.57 12.81 11.17
CA SER A 70 3.44 13.13 12.30
C SER A 70 3.47 12.04 13.38
N GLU A 71 2.46 11.16 13.40
CA GLU A 71 2.36 10.04 14.34
C GLU A 71 2.82 8.71 13.69
N GLY A 72 3.41 8.77 12.48
CA GLY A 72 3.82 7.58 11.73
C GLY A 72 2.65 6.83 11.09
N GLY A 73 1.48 7.47 11.05
CA GLY A 73 0.28 6.98 10.39
C GLY A 73 0.38 7.00 8.86
N MET A 74 -0.77 7.19 8.22
CA MET A 74 -0.92 7.05 6.78
C MET A 74 -0.47 8.32 6.04
N PRO A 75 0.40 8.24 5.01
CA PRO A 75 0.82 9.39 4.23
C PRO A 75 -0.37 10.08 3.58
N LEU A 76 -0.38 11.41 3.64
CA LEU A 76 -1.46 12.22 3.12
C LEU A 76 -1.34 12.42 1.61
N GLY A 77 -2.48 12.61 0.94
CA GLY A 77 -2.56 12.94 -0.49
C GLY A 77 -2.43 11.75 -1.46
N LEU A 78 -2.20 10.54 -0.95
CA LEU A 78 -2.20 9.31 -1.77
C LEU A 78 -3.59 8.72 -2.01
N GLY A 79 -4.64 9.39 -1.54
CA GLY A 79 -6.03 9.03 -1.77
C GLY A 79 -6.50 7.83 -0.94
N PHE A 80 -5.72 7.39 0.03
CA PHE A 80 -6.09 6.29 0.91
C PHE A 80 -7.35 6.58 1.73
N GLU A 81 -7.55 7.84 2.13
CA GLU A 81 -8.71 8.36 2.83
C GLU A 81 -10.01 8.20 2.04
N ASN A 82 -9.91 8.10 0.71
CA ASN A 82 -11.04 7.95 -0.19
C ASN A 82 -11.35 6.48 -0.52
N MET A 83 -10.59 5.52 0.04
CA MET A 83 -10.78 4.09 -0.21
C MET A 83 -11.50 3.41 0.97
N PRO A 84 -12.77 3.01 0.80
CA PRO A 84 -13.51 2.32 1.84
C PRO A 84 -12.82 1.02 2.28
N GLY A 85 -12.71 0.82 3.59
CA GLY A 85 -12.14 -0.40 4.18
C GLY A 85 -10.62 -0.53 4.08
N PHE A 86 -9.91 0.47 3.56
CA PHE A 86 -8.46 0.40 3.36
C PHE A 86 -7.66 0.20 4.66
N THR A 87 -8.00 0.92 5.73
CA THR A 87 -7.37 0.75 7.05
C THR A 87 -7.57 -0.66 7.60
N MET A 88 -8.75 -1.25 7.41
CA MET A 88 -9.02 -2.64 7.81
C MET A 88 -8.12 -3.60 7.03
N LEU A 89 -8.01 -3.41 5.71
CA LEU A 89 -7.17 -4.23 4.86
C LEU A 89 -5.68 -4.16 5.26
N MET A 90 -5.15 -2.97 5.56
CA MET A 90 -3.78 -2.83 6.06
C MET A 90 -3.60 -3.57 7.38
N ARG A 91 -4.54 -3.41 8.32
CA ARG A 91 -4.50 -4.08 9.62
C ARG A 91 -4.48 -5.61 9.47
N GLU A 92 -5.38 -6.16 8.65
CA GLU A 92 -5.43 -7.62 8.41
C GLU A 92 -4.13 -8.16 7.79
N ASN A 93 -3.51 -7.39 6.89
CA ASN A 93 -2.21 -7.78 6.32
C ASN A 93 -1.08 -7.64 7.35
N LYS A 94 -1.09 -6.61 8.20
CA LYS A 94 -0.10 -6.42 9.27
C LYS A 94 -0.19 -7.51 10.32
N ASP A 95 -1.39 -7.82 10.80
CA ASP A 95 -1.64 -8.87 11.78
C ASP A 95 -1.09 -10.21 11.25
N ARG A 96 -1.37 -10.52 9.98
CA ARG A 96 -0.81 -11.71 9.32
C ARG A 96 0.71 -11.76 9.33
N GLN A 97 1.38 -10.65 9.01
CA GLN A 97 2.85 -10.62 9.00
C GLN A 97 3.41 -10.91 10.38
N VAL A 98 2.84 -10.29 11.43
CA VAL A 98 3.25 -10.51 12.82
C VAL A 98 3.09 -11.98 13.21
N PHE A 99 1.91 -12.56 12.99
CA PHE A 99 1.68 -13.97 13.34
C PHE A 99 2.51 -14.94 12.49
N SER A 100 2.85 -14.59 11.25
CA SER A 100 3.74 -15.40 10.41
C SER A 100 5.18 -15.37 10.91
N SER A 101 5.65 -14.27 11.52
CA SER A 101 7.01 -14.14 12.06
C SER A 101 7.21 -14.78 13.44
N MET A 102 6.13 -15.18 14.11
CA MET A 102 6.16 -15.83 15.41
C MET A 102 6.23 -17.37 15.33
N ARG A 103 6.23 -17.93 14.12
CA ARG A 103 6.42 -19.37 13.87
C ARG A 103 7.87 -19.66 13.54
#